data_AF-A0A7G9RFI0-F1
#
_entry.id   AF-A0A7G9RFI0-F1
#
_cell.length_a   1.000
_cell.length_b   1.000
_cell.length_c   1.000
_cell.angle_alpha   90.00
_cell.angle_beta   90.00
_cell.angle_gamma   90.00
#
_symmetry.space_group_name_H-M   'P 1'
#
loop_
_entity.id
_entity.type
_entity.pdbx_description
1 polymer ?
#
loop_
_entity_poly.entity_id
_entity_poly.type
_entity_poly.pdbx_seq_one_letter_code
_entity_poly.pdbx_strand_id
1 'polypeptide(L)'
;MTSSDLVPGCFPCDQQAQAVLPPREDVVHTDHWRVAHAFNSTLPGWLVLVPTRHVLSFTDLTPEAADELGGLVRRLGVALEAVTGCVKTYLMQFSEAEGFSHLHLHLVPRQPEHPAEARGPRVFSFLSEDQDRWLPAGERDRLALAVRAALS
;
A
#
# COMPACT_ATOMS: atom_id res chain seq x y z
N MET A 1 -24.80 8.81 6.11
CA MET A 1 -23.63 7.91 5.94
C MET A 1 -23.63 6.95 7.11
N THR A 2 -24.29 5.81 6.96
CA THR A 2 -24.46 4.81 8.02
C THR A 2 -23.26 3.87 8.05
N SER A 3 -22.62 3.80 9.21
CA SER A 3 -21.69 2.83 9.81
C SER A 3 -21.62 1.35 9.32
N SER A 4 -21.85 0.97 8.06
CA SER A 4 -22.04 -0.45 7.69
C SER A 4 -20.92 -1.10 6.84
N ASP A 5 -19.86 -0.39 6.46
CA ASP A 5 -18.90 -0.90 5.46
C ASP A 5 -17.57 -1.40 6.05
N LEU A 6 -17.38 -1.35 7.37
CA LEU A 6 -16.16 -1.83 8.03
C LEU A 6 -16.47 -3.04 8.92
N VAL A 7 -15.55 -4.00 8.95
CA VAL A 7 -15.65 -5.22 9.75
C VAL A 7 -14.63 -5.15 10.89
N PRO A 8 -15.07 -5.09 12.17
CA PRO A 8 -14.15 -5.10 13.31
C PRO A 8 -13.28 -6.36 13.35
N GLY A 9 -11.99 -6.19 13.67
CA GLY A 9 -11.02 -7.29 13.71
C GLY A 9 -10.37 -7.59 12.35
N CYS A 10 -10.82 -6.93 11.28
CA CYS A 10 -10.12 -6.91 10.02
C CYS A 10 -9.07 -5.80 10.06
N PHE A 11 -7.77 -6.13 9.98
CA PHE A 11 -6.69 -5.16 10.18
C PHE A 11 -6.85 -3.86 9.36
N PRO A 12 -7.10 -3.90 8.04
CA PRO A 12 -7.28 -2.66 7.29
C PRO A 12 -8.55 -1.87 7.65
N CYS A 13 -9.62 -2.54 8.09
CA CYS A 13 -10.83 -1.87 8.59
C CYS A 13 -10.57 -1.20 9.95
N ASP A 14 -9.83 -1.87 10.84
CA ASP A 14 -9.48 -1.31 12.14
C ASP A 14 -8.57 -0.09 12.01
N GLN A 15 -7.67 -0.07 10.99
CA GLN A 15 -6.91 1.13 10.62
C GLN A 15 -7.84 2.21 10.04
N GLN A 16 -8.75 1.85 9.12
CA GLN A 16 -9.68 2.80 8.51
C GLN A 16 -10.61 3.48 9.54
N ALA A 17 -10.93 2.79 10.63
CA ALA A 17 -11.77 3.30 11.71
C ALA A 17 -11.03 4.27 12.67
N GLN A 18 -9.71 4.40 12.57
CA GLN A 18 -8.94 5.30 13.44
C GLN A 18 -9.24 6.76 13.11
N ALA A 19 -9.40 7.58 14.14
CA ALA A 19 -9.62 9.02 13.97
C ALA A 19 -8.37 9.75 13.43
N VAL A 20 -7.18 9.26 13.77
CA VAL A 20 -5.90 9.83 13.36
C VAL A 20 -4.95 8.69 13.04
N LEU A 21 -4.39 8.71 11.83
CA LEU A 21 -3.39 7.76 11.35
C LEU A 21 -2.01 8.42 11.28
N PRO A 22 -0.92 7.71 11.60
CA PRO A 22 0.42 8.19 11.31
C PRO A 22 0.65 8.26 9.78
N PRO A 23 1.60 9.07 9.29
CA PRO A 23 1.83 9.23 7.85
C PRO A 23 2.02 7.91 7.11
N ARG A 24 2.74 6.93 7.69
CA ARG A 24 2.93 5.61 7.08
C ARG A 24 1.66 4.79 6.88
N GLU A 25 0.57 5.07 7.60
CA GLU A 25 -0.72 4.36 7.44
C GLU A 25 -1.71 5.14 6.56
N ASP A 26 -1.34 6.35 6.16
CA ASP A 26 -2.20 7.29 5.41
C ASP A 26 -1.37 8.08 4.40
N VAL A 27 -0.55 7.43 3.57
CA VAL A 27 0.28 8.10 2.55
C VAL A 27 -0.58 9.00 1.66
N VAL A 28 -1.70 8.46 1.20
CA VAL A 28 -2.76 9.12 0.43
C VAL A 28 -4.10 8.55 0.86
N HIS A 29 -5.11 9.41 0.94
CA HIS A 29 -6.50 9.03 1.15
C HIS A 29 -7.37 9.71 0.10
N THR A 30 -8.21 8.94 -0.57
CA THR A 30 -9.18 9.41 -1.56
C THR A 30 -10.59 9.00 -1.12
N ASP A 31 -11.58 9.23 -1.97
CA ASP A 31 -12.96 8.81 -1.67
C ASP A 31 -13.09 7.29 -1.56
N HIS A 32 -12.26 6.53 -2.29
CA HIS A 32 -12.37 5.07 -2.39
C HIS A 32 -11.15 4.28 -1.93
N TRP A 33 -9.98 4.92 -1.79
CA TRP A 33 -8.73 4.24 -1.49
C TRP A 33 -7.95 4.92 -0.37
N ARG A 34 -7.38 4.11 0.53
CA ARG A 34 -6.33 4.49 1.46
C ARG A 34 -5.03 3.81 1.04
N VAL A 35 -3.92 4.54 1.13
CA VAL A 35 -2.59 4.04 0.79
C VAL A 35 -1.73 4.04 2.04
N ALA A 36 -1.14 2.90 2.38
CA ALA A 36 -0.20 2.75 3.49
C ALA A 36 1.17 2.29 2.98
N HIS A 37 2.20 2.41 3.81
CA HIS A 37 3.49 1.76 3.61
C HIS A 37 3.47 0.39 4.30
N ALA A 38 3.89 -0.67 3.61
CA ALA A 38 3.96 -2.01 4.18
C ALA A 38 4.78 -2.01 5.49
N PHE A 39 4.22 -2.59 6.55
CA PHE A 39 4.83 -2.53 7.88
C PHE A 39 5.96 -3.52 8.09
N ASN A 40 5.90 -4.67 7.41
CA ASN A 40 6.86 -5.76 7.52
C ASN A 40 7.87 -5.80 6.36
N SER A 41 8.06 -4.66 5.68
CA SER A 41 8.98 -4.55 4.56
C SER A 41 10.35 -4.02 4.97
N THR A 42 11.36 -4.58 4.33
CA THR A 42 12.76 -4.10 4.34
C THR A 42 13.04 -3.15 3.16
N LEU A 43 12.07 -2.95 2.26
CA LEU A 43 12.23 -2.20 1.02
C LEU A 43 11.55 -0.81 1.11
N PRO A 44 12.31 0.29 0.96
CA PRO A 44 11.74 1.64 0.97
C PRO A 44 10.71 1.87 -0.14
N GLY A 45 9.57 2.44 0.23
CA GLY A 45 8.53 2.82 -0.71
C GLY A 45 7.59 1.68 -1.11
N TRP A 46 7.62 0.53 -0.42
CA TRP A 46 6.61 -0.50 -0.62
C TRP A 46 5.25 0.01 -0.14
N LEU A 47 4.36 0.34 -1.08
CA LEU A 47 3.01 0.80 -0.79
C LEU A 47 1.98 -0.33 -0.85
N VAL A 48 0.93 -0.18 -0.04
CA VAL A 48 -0.25 -1.04 0.00
C VAL A 48 -1.47 -0.16 -0.21
N LEU A 49 -2.20 -0.40 -1.29
CA LEU A 49 -3.45 0.28 -1.61
C LEU A 49 -4.59 -0.57 -1.08
N VAL A 50 -5.49 0.03 -0.30
CA VAL A 50 -6.61 -0.65 0.36
C VAL A 50 -7.88 0.15 0.08
N PRO A 51 -8.99 -0.47 -0.34
CA PRO A 51 -10.28 0.19 -0.40
C PRO A 51 -10.69 0.74 0.98
N THR A 52 -11.39 1.87 0.99
CA THR A 52 -11.92 2.46 2.23
C THR A 52 -13.12 1.68 2.80
N ARG A 53 -13.66 0.73 2.04
CA ARG A 53 -14.74 -0.19 2.42
C ARG A 53 -14.23 -1.63 2.47
N HIS A 54 -14.84 -2.45 3.33
CA HIS A 54 -14.52 -3.88 3.40
C HIS A 54 -15.02 -4.62 2.15
N VAL A 55 -14.08 -4.97 1.28
CA VAL A 55 -14.31 -5.81 0.10
C VAL A 55 -13.24 -6.87 0.02
N LEU A 56 -13.56 -8.03 -0.55
CA LEU A 56 -12.63 -9.17 -0.62
C LEU A 56 -12.01 -9.33 -2.01
N SER A 57 -12.66 -8.79 -3.05
CA SER A 57 -12.21 -8.93 -4.43
C SER A 57 -12.54 -7.71 -5.27
N PHE A 58 -11.92 -7.62 -6.46
CA PHE A 58 -12.20 -6.55 -7.42
C PHE A 58 -13.67 -6.52 -7.88
N THR A 59 -14.37 -7.66 -7.90
CA THR A 59 -15.77 -7.72 -8.32
C THR A 59 -16.73 -7.12 -7.29
N ASP A 60 -16.26 -6.91 -6.06
CA ASP A 60 -17.03 -6.29 -4.98
C ASP A 60 -16.84 -4.76 -4.94
N LEU A 61 -15.92 -4.21 -5.74
CA LEU A 61 -15.71 -2.77 -5.85
C LEU A 61 -16.92 -2.11 -6.53
N THR A 62 -17.22 -0.88 -6.11
CA THR A 62 -18.10 -0.03 -6.92
C THR A 62 -17.38 0.37 -8.21
N PRO A 63 -18.12 0.69 -9.30
CA PRO A 63 -17.50 1.17 -10.54
C PRO A 63 -16.56 2.37 -10.32
N GLU A 64 -16.96 3.31 -9.45
CA GLU A 64 -16.17 4.51 -9.14
C GLU A 64 -14.85 4.16 -8.46
N ALA A 65 -14.86 3.21 -7.51
CA ALA A 65 -13.66 2.73 -6.85
C ALA A 65 -12.71 2.02 -7.83
N ALA A 66 -13.26 1.23 -8.75
CA ALA A 66 -12.49 0.56 -9.80
C ALA A 66 -11.87 1.55 -10.79
N ASP A 67 -12.63 2.56 -11.23
CA ASP A 67 -12.18 3.59 -12.17
C ASP A 67 -11.09 4.48 -11.56
N GLU A 68 -11.20 4.82 -10.27
CA GLU A 68 -10.23 5.66 -9.57
C GLU A 68 -8.83 5.02 -9.49
N LEU A 69 -8.77 3.69 -9.38
CA LEU A 69 -7.55 2.94 -9.11
C LEU A 69 -6.47 3.18 -10.17
N GLY A 70 -6.83 3.20 -11.46
CA GLY A 70 -5.85 3.37 -12.55
C GLY A 70 -5.10 4.71 -12.46
N GLY A 71 -5.84 5.79 -12.19
CA GLY A 71 -5.27 7.12 -11.98
C GLY A 71 -4.41 7.19 -10.72
N LEU A 72 -4.88 6.58 -9.62
CA LEU A 72 -4.15 6.52 -8.36
C LEU A 72 -2.81 5.78 -8.51
N VAL A 73 -2.82 4.58 -9.12
CA VAL A 73 -1.61 3.78 -9.38
C VAL A 73 -0.61 4.57 -10.22
N ARG A 74 -1.06 5.26 -11.28
CA ARG A 74 -0.19 6.09 -12.11
C ARG A 74 0.48 7.19 -11.28
N ARG A 75 -0.29 7.99 -10.53
CA ARG A 75 0.25 9.10 -9.73
C ARG A 75 1.24 8.62 -8.67
N LEU A 76 0.91 7.53 -7.97
CA LEU A 76 1.81 6.90 -7.00
C LEU A 76 3.07 6.36 -7.66
N GLY A 77 2.97 5.77 -8.85
CA GLY A 77 4.14 5.31 -9.61
C GLY A 77 5.11 6.45 -9.92
N VAL A 78 4.60 7.58 -10.43
CA VAL A 78 5.40 8.79 -10.68
C VAL A 78 6.05 9.30 -9.39
N ALA A 79 5.29 9.37 -8.29
CA ALA A 79 5.81 9.80 -7.00
C ALA A 79 6.90 8.85 -6.47
N LEU A 80 6.72 7.53 -6.62
CA LEU A 80 7.71 6.53 -6.21
C LEU A 80 8.99 6.60 -7.04
N GLU A 81 8.89 6.81 -8.35
CA GLU A 81 10.05 7.05 -9.21
C GLU A 81 10.83 8.29 -8.74
N ALA A 82 10.14 9.40 -8.47
CA ALA A 82 10.77 10.63 -8.01
C ALA A 82 11.42 10.50 -6.62
N VAL A 83 10.78 9.79 -5.69
CA VAL A 83 11.23 9.67 -4.28
C VAL A 83 12.30 8.60 -4.11
N THR A 84 12.22 7.50 -4.84
CA THR A 84 13.07 6.33 -4.62
C THR A 84 14.09 6.10 -5.73
N GLY A 85 13.91 6.71 -6.91
CA GLY A 85 14.74 6.42 -8.08
C GLY A 85 14.46 5.07 -8.75
N CYS A 86 13.34 4.42 -8.39
CA CYS A 86 13.00 3.12 -8.97
C CYS A 86 12.80 3.21 -10.49
N VAL A 87 13.09 2.12 -11.20
CA VAL A 87 12.98 2.10 -12.68
C VAL A 87 11.61 1.62 -13.19
N LYS A 88 10.76 1.15 -12.28
CA LYS A 88 9.36 0.78 -12.49
C LYS A 88 8.73 0.39 -11.16
N THR A 89 7.40 0.29 -11.15
CA THR A 89 6.63 -0.32 -10.08
C THR A 89 6.06 -1.68 -10.49
N TYR A 90 5.97 -2.61 -9.55
CA TYR A 90 5.13 -3.80 -9.67
C TYR A 90 3.77 -3.54 -9.01
N LEU A 91 2.69 -4.01 -9.65
CA LEU A 91 1.35 -4.03 -9.07
C LEU A 91 0.91 -5.49 -8.94
N MET A 92 0.63 -5.94 -7.72
CA MET A 92 0.16 -7.30 -7.46
C MET A 92 -0.97 -7.32 -6.43
N GLN A 93 -1.88 -8.28 -6.57
CA GLN A 93 -2.94 -8.55 -5.62
C GLN A 93 -2.97 -10.06 -5.35
N PHE A 94 -3.03 -10.43 -4.07
CA PHE A 94 -3.21 -11.80 -3.60
C PHE A 94 -4.30 -11.82 -2.55
N SER A 95 -4.13 -11.02 -1.47
CA SER A 95 -5.14 -10.81 -0.42
C SER A 95 -5.68 -12.09 0.22
N GLU A 96 -4.78 -13.06 0.44
CA GLU A 96 -5.12 -14.39 0.96
C GLU A 96 -4.47 -14.73 2.31
N ALA A 97 -3.57 -13.86 2.81
CA ALA A 97 -2.93 -14.10 4.10
C ALA A 97 -3.97 -14.07 5.24
N GLU A 98 -3.80 -14.94 6.23
CA GLU A 98 -4.70 -15.01 7.39
C GLU A 98 -4.79 -13.64 8.09
N GLY A 99 -6.01 -13.14 8.31
CA GLY A 99 -6.26 -11.81 8.87
C GLY A 99 -6.16 -10.64 7.86
N PHE A 100 -5.78 -10.91 6.60
CA PHE A 100 -5.60 -9.92 5.53
C PHE A 100 -6.41 -10.25 4.27
N SER A 101 -7.59 -10.87 4.42
CA SER A 101 -8.49 -11.18 3.31
C SER A 101 -9.17 -9.96 2.68
N HIS A 102 -9.15 -8.82 3.36
CA HIS A 102 -9.56 -7.54 2.77
C HIS A 102 -8.66 -7.24 1.58
N LEU A 103 -9.29 -6.96 0.42
CA LEU A 103 -8.63 -6.56 -0.81
C LEU A 103 -7.52 -5.53 -0.53
N HIS A 104 -6.32 -5.86 -0.97
CA HIS A 104 -5.20 -4.92 -0.93
C HIS A 104 -4.25 -5.23 -2.08
N LEU A 105 -3.69 -4.17 -2.64
CA LEU A 105 -2.76 -4.24 -3.75
C LEU A 105 -1.40 -3.77 -3.28
N HIS A 106 -0.36 -4.53 -3.63
CA HIS A 106 1.02 -4.12 -3.43
C HIS A 106 1.43 -3.28 -4.64
N LEU A 107 1.88 -2.05 -4.38
CA LEU A 107 2.58 -1.22 -5.37
C LEU A 107 4.04 -1.09 -4.93
N VAL A 108 4.92 -1.81 -5.62
CA VAL A 108 6.29 -2.06 -5.14
C VAL A 108 7.32 -1.42 -6.06
N PRO A 109 8.17 -0.50 -5.56
CA PRO A 109 9.23 0.10 -6.37
C PRO A 109 10.33 -0.93 -6.66
N ARG A 110 10.72 -1.07 -7.92
CA ARG A 110 11.85 -1.90 -8.33
C ARG A 110 13.08 -1.03 -8.54
N GLN A 111 14.08 -1.14 -7.66
CA GLN A 111 15.32 -0.38 -7.80
C GLN A 111 16.22 -0.93 -8.92
N PRO A 112 17.04 -0.08 -9.58
CA PRO A 112 18.02 -0.50 -10.59
C PRO A 112 18.85 -1.72 -10.18
N GLU A 113 19.29 -1.74 -8.94
CA GLU A 113 20.20 -2.67 -8.29
C GLU A 113 19.54 -3.93 -7.73
N HIS A 114 18.19 -4.04 -7.75
CA HIS A 114 17.51 -5.24 -7.28
C HIS A 114 18.09 -6.48 -7.98
N PRO A 115 18.57 -7.48 -7.22
CA PRO A 115 19.20 -8.66 -7.79
C PRO A 115 18.14 -9.54 -8.48
N ALA A 116 18.55 -10.39 -9.42
CA ALA A 116 17.61 -11.12 -10.29
C ALA A 116 16.67 -12.04 -9.50
N GLU A 117 17.17 -12.60 -8.42
CA GLU A 117 16.46 -13.44 -7.46
C GLU A 117 15.41 -12.69 -6.65
N ALA A 118 15.44 -11.35 -6.59
CA ALA A 118 14.44 -10.52 -5.90
C ALA A 118 13.53 -9.73 -6.86
N ARG A 119 13.46 -10.13 -8.14
CA ARG A 119 12.59 -9.51 -9.18
C ARG A 119 11.33 -10.32 -9.42
N GLY A 120 10.31 -9.64 -9.97
CA GLY A 120 9.00 -10.25 -10.26
C GLY A 120 8.32 -10.72 -8.97
N PRO A 121 7.64 -11.87 -8.97
CA PRO A 121 6.99 -12.41 -7.77
C PRO A 121 7.93 -12.62 -6.59
N ARG A 122 9.24 -12.74 -6.81
CA ARG A 122 10.22 -12.90 -5.72
C ARG A 122 10.53 -11.60 -4.98
N VAL A 123 9.95 -10.47 -5.36
CA VAL A 123 10.09 -9.21 -4.62
C VAL A 123 9.58 -9.33 -3.17
N PHE A 124 8.70 -10.29 -2.88
CA PHE A 124 8.28 -10.62 -1.52
C PHE A 124 9.40 -11.10 -0.60
N SER A 125 10.59 -11.42 -1.11
CA SER A 125 11.77 -11.67 -0.27
C SER A 125 12.18 -10.46 0.59
N PHE A 126 11.70 -9.26 0.23
CA PHE A 126 11.86 -8.05 1.05
C PHE A 126 10.83 -7.92 2.16
N LEU A 127 9.80 -8.77 2.24
CA LEU A 127 8.96 -8.88 3.43
C LEU A 127 9.60 -9.85 4.42
N SER A 128 9.52 -9.55 5.71
CA SER A 128 10.12 -10.38 6.76
C SER A 128 9.22 -10.46 7.99
N GLU A 129 9.19 -11.60 8.65
CA GLU A 129 8.57 -11.75 9.97
C GLU A 129 9.49 -11.27 11.11
N ASP A 130 10.78 -11.09 10.82
CA ASP A 130 11.76 -10.56 11.75
C ASP A 130 11.62 -9.03 11.87
N GLN A 131 11.06 -8.60 12.99
CA GLN A 131 10.76 -7.18 13.26
C GLN A 131 12.00 -6.30 13.31
N ASP A 132 13.16 -6.86 13.69
CA ASP A 132 14.41 -6.11 13.77
C ASP A 132 14.93 -5.70 12.39
N ARG A 133 14.42 -6.36 11.33
CA ARG A 133 14.74 -6.06 9.94
C ARG A 133 13.77 -5.08 9.29
N TRP A 134 12.63 -4.80 9.91
CA TRP A 134 11.63 -3.91 9.34
C TRP A 134 12.18 -2.49 9.20
N LEU A 135 11.74 -1.79 8.17
CA LEU A 135 12.02 -0.36 8.08
C LEU A 135 11.46 0.37 9.30
N PRO A 136 12.29 1.17 9.99
CA PRO A 136 11.86 1.91 11.18
C PRO A 136 10.63 2.77 10.89
N ALA A 137 9.74 2.88 11.88
CA ALA A 137 8.50 3.64 11.73
C ALA A 137 8.73 5.09 11.26
N GLY A 138 9.76 5.77 11.79
CA GLY A 138 10.11 7.12 11.38
C GLY A 138 10.62 7.23 9.94
N GLU A 139 11.28 6.19 9.42
CA GLU A 139 11.69 6.13 8.02
C GLU A 139 10.48 5.93 7.11
N ARG A 140 9.56 5.04 7.48
CA ARG A 140 8.29 4.86 6.76
C ARG A 140 7.44 6.14 6.77
N ASP A 141 7.38 6.85 7.89
CA ASP A 141 6.68 8.14 7.97
C ASP A 141 7.32 9.20 7.06
N ARG A 142 8.66 9.28 7.04
CA ARG A 142 9.39 10.18 6.13
C ARG A 142 9.10 9.86 4.67
N LEU A 143 9.14 8.58 4.30
CA LEU A 143 8.84 8.12 2.93
C LEU A 143 7.40 8.44 2.54
N ALA A 144 6.44 8.20 3.44
CA ALA A 144 5.04 8.52 3.21
C ALA A 144 4.83 10.01 2.92
N LEU A 145 5.44 10.89 3.72
CA LEU A 145 5.36 12.34 3.52
C LEU A 145 6.04 12.77 2.21
N ALA A 146 7.18 12.16 1.86
CA ALA A 146 7.87 12.45 0.60
C ALA A 146 7.05 12.03 -0.63
N VAL A 147 6.45 10.83 -0.59
CA VAL A 147 5.55 10.35 -1.64
C VAL A 147 4.34 11.27 -1.76
N ARG A 148 3.72 11.65 -0.63
CA ARG A 148 2.59 12.57 -0.62
C ARG A 148 2.93 13.92 -1.26
N ALA A 149 4.10 14.48 -0.93
CA ALA A 149 4.55 15.75 -1.48
C ALA A 149 4.87 15.69 -2.99
N ALA A 150 5.16 14.49 -3.52
CA ALA A 150 5.45 14.27 -4.93
C ALA A 150 4.21 13.95 -5.78
N LEU A 151 3.01 13.91 -5.19
CA LEU A 151 1.76 13.76 -5.93
C LEU A 151 1.43 15.08 -6.63
N SER A 152 1.36 15.01 -7.96
CA SER A 152 0.88 16.09 -8.83
C SER A 152 -0.56 15.86 -9.27
#